data_AF-A0A914MXT4-F1
#
_entry.id   AF-A0A914MXT4-F1
#
_cell.length_a   1.000
_cell.length_b   1.000
_cell.length_c   1.000
_cell.angle_alpha   90.00
_cell.angle_beta   90.00
_cell.angle_gamma   90.00
#
_symmetry.space_group_name_H-M   'P 1'
#
loop_
_entity.id
_entity.type
_entity.pdbx_description
1 polymer ?
#
loop_
_entity_poly.entity_id
_entity_poly.type
_entity_poly.pdbx_seq_one_letter_code
_entity_poly.pdbx_strand_id
1 'polypeptide(L)'
;MSKIFEFCGDELPAQLMSANNVLTLTYVLKSALIGRGINQFSDNNEESEESKEDWHHHYGWIAEYRFITDYGNQPSILNGNDSCSFLFDGTINKTGNVWSPNYPGFYPRNVDCQYVFLGAKDQVVFVTFEYFDVEGRGQCDDKAKSDFVLFSNYRTRDRTNRRFCGALKPKDTIKSESNYFRMIFHSNDIFDATGFFASLPIL
;
A
#
# COMPACT_ATOMS: atom_id res chain seq x y z
N MET A 1 -7.61 12.02 13.65
CA MET A 1 -7.20 10.77 12.99
C MET A 1 -7.74 10.81 11.57
N SER A 2 -6.88 10.67 10.56
CA SER A 2 -7.35 10.43 9.19
C SER A 2 -7.95 9.03 9.14
N LYS A 3 -9.22 8.95 8.73
CA LYS A 3 -9.92 7.68 8.55
C LYS A 3 -9.36 7.02 7.29
N ILE A 4 -8.91 5.78 7.40
CA ILE A 4 -8.36 5.04 6.24
C ILE A 4 -9.53 4.63 5.34
N PHE A 5 -10.45 3.78 5.83
CA PHE A 5 -11.64 3.35 5.08
C PHE A 5 -12.82 2.96 6.00
N GLU A 6 -14.02 2.82 5.42
CA GLU A 6 -15.16 2.12 6.01
C GLU A 6 -15.49 0.87 5.20
N PHE A 7 -15.72 -0.22 5.91
CA PHE A 7 -16.11 -1.50 5.30
C PHE A 7 -17.41 -1.99 5.94
N CYS A 8 -18.30 -2.53 5.11
CA CYS A 8 -19.51 -3.22 5.52
C CYS A 8 -19.83 -4.31 4.50
N GLY A 9 -20.64 -5.30 4.90
CA GLY A 9 -20.96 -6.45 4.06
C GLY A 9 -20.14 -7.69 4.42
N ASP A 10 -20.11 -8.64 3.50
CA ASP A 10 -19.50 -9.97 3.60
C ASP A 10 -18.20 -10.10 2.79
N GLU A 11 -17.84 -9.10 2.00
CA GLU A 11 -16.60 -9.08 1.23
C GLU A 11 -15.38 -8.72 2.10
N LEU A 12 -14.29 -9.47 1.91
CA LEU A 12 -13.01 -9.17 2.54
C LEU A 12 -12.46 -7.84 1.98
N PRO A 13 -12.12 -6.87 2.84
CA PRO A 13 -11.52 -5.63 2.38
C PRO A 13 -10.12 -5.86 1.82
N ALA A 14 -9.65 -4.94 0.98
CA ALA A 14 -8.25 -4.89 0.58
C ALA A 14 -7.33 -4.78 1.81
N GLN A 15 -6.08 -5.22 1.65
CA GLN A 15 -5.07 -5.09 2.70
C GLN A 15 -4.96 -3.63 3.16
N LEU A 16 -4.81 -3.43 4.48
CA LEU A 16 -4.70 -2.11 5.09
C LEU A 16 -3.33 -1.90 5.70
N MET A 17 -2.84 -0.66 5.65
CA MET A 17 -1.60 -0.24 6.25
C MET A 17 -1.77 1.12 6.91
N SER A 18 -1.30 1.27 8.14
CA SER A 18 -1.27 2.56 8.81
C SER A 18 -0.15 3.43 8.26
N ALA A 19 -0.42 4.73 8.10
CA ALA A 19 0.60 5.73 7.76
C ALA A 19 1.56 6.02 8.93
N ASN A 20 1.21 5.61 10.14
CA ASN A 20 1.99 5.82 11.35
C ASN A 20 1.96 4.56 12.24
N ASN A 21 2.54 4.67 13.43
CA ASN A 21 2.64 3.58 14.40
C ASN A 21 1.33 3.27 15.16
N VAL A 22 0.19 3.83 14.74
CA VAL A 22 -1.12 3.63 15.38
C VAL A 22 -2.18 3.33 14.33
N LEU A 23 -2.77 2.13 14.41
CA LEU A 23 -3.99 1.77 13.68
C LEU A 23 -5.12 1.58 14.69
N THR A 24 -6.20 2.36 14.54
CA THR A 24 -7.41 2.20 15.38
C THR A 24 -8.49 1.52 14.57
N LEU A 25 -9.02 0.42 15.10
CA LEU A 25 -10.16 -0.28 14.52
C LEU A 25 -11.39 -0.02 15.37
N THR A 26 -12.48 0.43 14.73
CA THR A 26 -13.78 0.64 15.37
C THR A 26 -14.81 -0.28 14.74
N TYR A 27 -15.37 -1.20 15.53
CA TYR A 27 -16.46 -2.07 15.11
C TYR A 27 -17.80 -1.54 15.64
N VAL A 28 -18.75 -1.29 14.73
CA VAL A 28 -20.07 -0.74 15.07
C VAL A 28 -21.16 -1.65 14.53
N LEU A 29 -21.97 -2.21 15.45
CA LEU A 29 -23.17 -2.96 15.11
C LEU A 29 -24.34 -1.99 14.88
N LYS A 30 -24.85 -1.91 13.65
CA LYS A 30 -26.13 -1.24 13.37
C LYS A 30 -27.26 -2.23 13.62
N SER A 31 -27.88 -2.12 14.79
CA SER A 31 -29.12 -2.85 15.12
C SER A 31 -30.22 -2.48 14.13
N ALA A 32 -30.55 -3.37 13.19
CA ALA A 32 -31.82 -3.33 12.45
C ALA A 32 -32.86 -4.32 13.00
N LEU A 33 -32.50 -5.25 13.90
CA LEU A 33 -33.38 -6.37 14.29
C LEU A 33 -33.35 -6.81 15.77
N ILE A 34 -32.79 -6.05 16.73
CA ILE A 34 -32.96 -6.42 18.16
C ILE A 34 -34.43 -6.24 18.62
N GLY A 35 -35.29 -5.60 17.81
CA GLY A 35 -36.72 -5.43 18.10
C GLY A 35 -37.67 -6.47 17.49
N ARG A 36 -37.20 -7.43 16.69
CA ARG A 36 -38.06 -8.45 16.05
C ARG A 36 -37.40 -9.83 16.10
N GLY A 37 -37.46 -10.49 17.26
CA GLY A 37 -36.95 -11.86 17.37
C GLY A 37 -36.93 -12.50 18.77
N ILE A 38 -37.11 -11.75 19.86
CA ILE A 38 -37.12 -12.32 21.22
C ILE A 38 -38.55 -12.53 21.76
N ASN A 39 -39.55 -12.67 20.87
CA ASN A 39 -40.92 -13.01 21.25
C ASN A 39 -41.40 -14.19 20.39
N GLN A 40 -40.83 -15.36 20.61
CA GLN A 40 -41.46 -16.65 20.29
C GLN A 40 -40.61 -17.73 20.92
N PHE A 41 -40.98 -18.18 22.11
CA PHE A 41 -40.98 -19.58 22.55
C PHE A 41 -41.62 -19.63 23.94
N SER A 42 -42.94 -19.39 23.96
CA SER A 42 -43.83 -20.15 24.84
C SER A 42 -44.35 -21.29 23.99
N ASP A 43 -43.88 -22.51 24.23
CA ASP A 43 -44.79 -23.62 24.52
C ASP A 43 -44.03 -24.92 24.73
N ASN A 44 -44.69 -25.75 25.52
CA ASN A 44 -44.23 -26.99 26.11
C ASN A 44 -43.98 -28.12 25.09
N ASN A 45 -43.09 -29.02 25.52
CA ASN A 45 -43.02 -30.46 25.22
C ASN A 45 -42.40 -30.98 23.90
N GLU A 46 -41.70 -32.09 24.15
CA GLU A 46 -41.28 -33.21 23.31
C GLU A 46 -39.95 -33.10 22.54
N GLU A 47 -38.97 -33.82 23.09
CA GLU A 47 -37.72 -34.21 22.44
C GLU A 47 -38.00 -35.00 21.15
N SER A 48 -37.41 -34.54 20.05
CA SER A 48 -37.10 -35.39 18.90
C SER A 48 -35.64 -35.17 18.51
N GLU A 49 -34.84 -36.22 18.69
CA GLU A 49 -33.46 -36.37 18.24
C GLU A 49 -33.38 -36.44 16.70
N GLU A 50 -33.26 -35.31 15.99
CA GLU A 50 -32.61 -35.28 14.67
C GLU A 50 -32.32 -33.82 14.26
N SER A 51 -31.09 -33.53 13.84
CA SER A 51 -30.57 -32.21 13.40
C SER A 51 -30.21 -31.17 14.47
N LYS A 52 -29.03 -31.33 15.08
CA LYS A 52 -28.27 -30.20 15.66
C LYS A 52 -26.87 -30.13 15.03
N GLU A 53 -26.81 -29.96 13.71
CA GLU A 53 -25.70 -29.20 13.14
C GLU A 53 -26.04 -27.73 13.31
N ASP A 54 -25.76 -27.25 14.51
CA ASP A 54 -25.90 -25.86 14.92
C ASP A 54 -24.84 -25.07 14.14
N TRP A 55 -25.21 -24.57 12.95
CA TRP A 55 -24.42 -23.57 12.26
C TRP A 55 -24.39 -22.34 13.16
N HIS A 56 -23.38 -22.29 14.03
CA HIS A 56 -22.99 -21.09 14.73
C HIS A 56 -22.80 -20.00 13.67
N HIS A 57 -23.83 -19.18 13.50
CA HIS A 57 -23.79 -17.97 12.71
C HIS A 57 -22.74 -17.08 13.39
N HIS A 58 -21.52 -17.11 12.88
CA HIS A 58 -20.45 -16.25 13.37
C HIS A 58 -20.81 -14.82 12.96
N TYR A 59 -21.38 -14.06 13.89
CA TYR A 59 -21.60 -12.63 13.72
C TYR A 59 -20.32 -11.89 14.14
N GLY A 60 -19.46 -11.55 13.19
CA GLY A 60 -18.22 -10.82 13.47
C GLY A 60 -17.16 -11.00 12.38
N TRP A 61 -15.94 -10.56 12.68
CA TRP A 61 -14.79 -10.68 11.79
C TRP A 61 -13.53 -11.05 12.60
N ILE A 62 -12.58 -11.70 11.93
CA ILE A 62 -11.23 -11.96 12.43
C ILE A 62 -10.29 -11.19 11.50
N ALA A 63 -9.27 -10.53 12.06
CA ALA A 63 -8.20 -9.94 11.27
C ALA A 63 -6.83 -10.43 11.75
N GLU A 64 -5.96 -10.67 10.79
CA GLU A 64 -4.54 -10.88 11.04
C GLU A 64 -3.80 -9.56 10.97
N TYR A 65 -2.83 -9.36 11.87
CA TYR A 65 -2.01 -8.15 11.89
C TYR A 65 -0.53 -8.49 12.02
N ARG A 66 0.32 -7.59 11.53
CA ARG A 66 1.77 -7.65 11.69
C ARG A 66 2.34 -6.24 11.82
N PHE A 67 3.39 -6.09 12.61
CA PHE A 67 4.16 -4.86 12.67
C PHE A 67 5.34 -4.97 11.69
N ILE A 68 5.46 -3.99 10.81
CA ILE A 68 6.53 -3.90 9.81
C ILE A 68 7.20 -2.54 9.91
N THR A 69 8.50 -2.48 9.67
CA THR A 69 9.30 -1.24 9.71
C THR A 69 9.78 -0.80 8.33
N ASP A 70 9.59 -1.64 7.32
CA ASP A 70 10.10 -1.48 5.96
C ASP A 70 8.97 -1.32 4.94
N TYR A 71 7.73 -1.07 5.39
CA TYR A 71 6.53 -1.03 4.54
C TYR A 71 6.38 -2.25 3.61
N GLY A 72 7.05 -3.36 3.93
CA GLY A 72 7.08 -4.58 3.16
C GLY A 72 8.12 -4.64 2.04
N ASN A 73 8.91 -3.60 1.78
CA ASN A 73 10.00 -3.63 0.79
C ASN A 73 11.28 -4.25 1.37
N GLN A 74 12.02 -5.05 0.59
CA GLN A 74 13.39 -5.47 0.92
C GLN A 74 14.34 -4.88 -0.14
N PRO A 75 15.49 -4.20 0.15
CA PRO A 75 16.39 -4.37 1.30
C PRO A 75 17.05 -3.07 1.89
N SER A 76 17.88 -3.30 2.93
CA SER A 76 18.74 -2.39 3.73
C SER A 76 18.19 -1.00 4.06
N ILE A 77 17.70 -0.84 5.30
CA ILE A 77 17.29 0.44 5.89
C ILE A 77 18.49 1.39 5.88
N LEU A 78 18.38 2.53 5.17
CA LEU A 78 19.48 3.49 5.02
C LEU A 78 19.91 4.18 6.31
N ASN A 79 19.06 4.17 7.33
CA ASN A 79 19.35 4.54 8.71
C ASN A 79 18.12 4.16 9.54
N GLY A 80 18.31 3.60 10.73
CA GLY A 80 17.23 3.11 11.61
C GLY A 80 16.25 4.17 12.15
N ASN A 81 16.21 5.36 11.54
CA ASN A 81 15.38 6.50 11.93
C ASN A 81 14.42 6.98 10.81
N ASP A 82 14.66 6.62 9.54
CA ASP A 82 13.79 7.03 8.42
C ASP A 82 12.86 5.88 8.03
N SER A 83 11.60 5.97 8.43
CA SER A 83 10.64 4.86 8.34
C SER A 83 10.35 4.38 6.91
N CYS A 84 10.52 5.19 5.86
CA CYS A 84 10.25 4.80 4.46
C CYS A 84 11.42 5.07 3.49
N SER A 85 12.62 4.60 3.82
CA SER A 85 13.81 4.76 2.95
C SER A 85 14.47 3.41 2.67
N PHE A 86 14.59 3.07 1.38
CA PHE A 86 15.10 1.78 0.90
C PHE A 86 16.38 1.95 0.09
N LEU A 87 17.36 1.07 0.29
CA LEU A 87 18.59 1.01 -0.50
C LEU A 87 18.67 -0.28 -1.30
N PHE A 88 18.76 -0.13 -2.61
CA PHE A 88 19.07 -1.18 -3.56
C PHE A 88 20.53 -1.04 -3.98
N ASP A 89 21.38 -1.91 -3.47
CA ASP A 89 22.80 -1.97 -3.81
C ASP A 89 23.05 -3.00 -4.92
N GLY A 90 23.36 -2.50 -6.12
CA GLY A 90 23.67 -3.28 -7.31
C GLY A 90 24.95 -4.12 -7.21
N THR A 91 25.80 -3.87 -6.21
CA THR A 91 26.96 -4.72 -5.89
C THR A 91 26.55 -5.98 -5.12
N ILE A 92 25.40 -5.93 -4.42
CA ILE A 92 24.82 -7.06 -3.67
C ILE A 92 23.82 -7.79 -4.56
N ASN A 93 22.80 -7.07 -5.04
CA ASN A 93 21.71 -7.61 -5.85
C ASN A 93 21.58 -6.80 -7.14
N LYS A 94 21.86 -7.44 -8.28
CA LYS A 94 21.77 -6.80 -9.62
C LYS A 94 20.33 -6.62 -10.11
N THR A 95 19.39 -7.31 -9.47
CA THR A 95 17.96 -7.30 -9.77
C THR A 95 17.16 -7.15 -8.52
N GLY A 96 15.92 -6.74 -8.68
CA GLY A 96 14.96 -6.70 -7.59
C GLY A 96 13.62 -6.19 -8.08
N ASN A 97 12.71 -6.07 -7.14
CA ASN A 97 11.41 -5.47 -7.37
C ASN A 97 11.22 -4.34 -6.37
N VAL A 98 10.39 -3.39 -6.74
CA VAL A 98 10.07 -2.21 -5.93
C VAL A 98 8.58 -1.97 -6.01
N TRP A 99 7.95 -1.73 -4.87
CA TRP A 99 6.53 -1.44 -4.81
C TRP A 99 6.20 -0.34 -3.82
N SER A 100 5.07 0.31 -4.04
CA SER A 100 4.51 1.25 -3.08
C SER A 100 4.19 0.53 -1.77
N PRO A 101 4.23 1.22 -0.62
CA PRO A 101 3.73 0.65 0.62
C PRO A 101 2.33 0.05 0.44
N ASN A 102 2.11 -1.11 1.05
CA ASN A 102 0.84 -1.85 1.03
C ASN A 102 0.39 -2.43 -0.33
N TYR A 103 1.16 -2.30 -1.41
CA TYR A 103 0.80 -2.93 -2.69
C TYR A 103 0.55 -4.45 -2.52
N PRO A 104 -0.56 -5.02 -3.08
CA PRO A 104 -1.52 -4.42 -4.02
C PRO A 104 -2.74 -3.72 -3.37
N GLY A 105 -2.73 -3.50 -2.05
CA GLY A 105 -3.71 -2.67 -1.35
C GLY A 105 -3.45 -1.17 -1.49
N PHE A 106 -4.35 -0.36 -0.94
CA PHE A 106 -4.23 1.10 -0.96
C PHE A 106 -3.00 1.57 -0.19
N TYR A 107 -2.17 2.41 -0.79
CA TYR A 107 -1.05 2.98 -0.05
C TYR A 107 -1.55 3.93 1.06
N PRO A 108 -0.84 4.01 2.20
CA PRO A 108 -1.13 4.97 3.24
C PRO A 108 -0.96 6.40 2.74
N ARG A 109 -1.83 7.30 3.18
CA ARG A 109 -1.75 8.75 2.93
C ARG A 109 -0.67 9.42 3.78
N ASN A 110 -0.17 10.56 3.32
CA ASN A 110 0.88 11.34 3.99
C ASN A 110 2.20 10.57 4.20
N VAL A 111 2.58 9.74 3.24
CA VAL A 111 3.90 9.09 3.22
C VAL A 111 4.80 9.68 2.14
N ASP A 112 6.07 9.85 2.52
CA ASP A 112 7.18 10.18 1.64
C ASP A 112 8.17 9.02 1.67
N CYS A 113 8.19 8.23 0.60
CA CYS A 113 9.03 7.05 0.48
C CYS A 113 10.17 7.29 -0.51
N GLN A 114 11.39 6.94 -0.10
CA GLN A 114 12.59 7.07 -0.92
C GLN A 114 13.15 5.71 -1.28
N TYR A 115 13.41 5.49 -2.55
CA TYR A 115 14.05 4.29 -3.08
C TYR A 115 15.35 4.72 -3.75
N VAL A 116 16.46 4.38 -3.13
CA VAL A 116 17.80 4.75 -3.60
C VAL A 116 18.42 3.52 -4.25
N PHE A 117 18.85 3.68 -5.49
CA PHE A 117 19.55 2.66 -6.26
C PHE A 117 21.01 3.08 -6.42
N LEU A 118 21.93 2.23 -5.97
CA LEU A 118 23.37 2.43 -6.10
C LEU A 118 23.95 1.30 -6.95
N GLY A 119 24.37 1.61 -8.16
CA GLY A 119 25.15 0.71 -9.01
C GLY A 119 26.65 0.78 -8.69
N ALA A 120 27.38 -0.25 -9.11
CA ALA A 120 28.82 -0.21 -9.24
C ALA A 120 29.26 0.86 -10.26
N LYS A 121 30.57 1.12 -10.30
CA LYS A 121 31.14 2.03 -11.30
C LYS A 121 30.70 1.61 -12.72
N ASP A 122 30.27 2.59 -13.51
CA ASP A 122 29.81 2.44 -14.89
C ASP A 122 28.53 1.61 -15.08
N GLN A 123 27.84 1.21 -13.99
CA GLN A 123 26.49 0.65 -14.07
C GLN A 123 25.42 1.74 -14.15
N VAL A 124 24.33 1.43 -14.83
CA VAL A 124 23.10 2.22 -14.88
C VAL A 124 21.92 1.37 -14.43
N VAL A 125 20.92 2.02 -13.85
CA VAL A 125 19.73 1.39 -13.26
C VAL A 125 18.57 1.54 -14.23
N PHE A 126 17.81 0.46 -14.38
CA PHE A 126 16.58 0.43 -15.17
C PHE A 126 15.42 0.10 -14.25
N VAL A 127 14.35 0.88 -14.35
CA VAL A 127 13.10 0.68 -13.60
C VAL A 127 11.96 0.53 -14.60
N THR A 128 11.30 -0.62 -14.58
CA THR A 128 10.15 -0.89 -15.46
C THR A 128 8.91 -1.11 -14.61
N PHE A 129 7.90 -0.26 -14.80
CA PHE A 129 6.62 -0.45 -14.12
C PHE A 129 5.83 -1.58 -14.79
N GLU A 130 5.42 -2.55 -13.98
CA GLU A 130 4.50 -3.61 -14.40
C GLU A 130 3.06 -3.21 -14.06
N TYR A 131 2.87 -2.58 -12.90
CA TYR A 131 1.62 -2.02 -12.41
C TYR A 131 1.79 -0.56 -11.97
N PHE A 132 0.78 0.28 -12.22
CA PHE A 132 0.79 1.68 -11.83
C PHE A 132 -0.62 2.24 -11.69
N ASP A 133 -0.96 2.67 -10.49
CA ASP A 133 -2.20 3.32 -10.09
C ASP A 133 -1.88 4.26 -8.93
N VAL A 134 -1.41 5.45 -9.27
CA VAL A 134 -1.09 6.52 -8.31
C VAL A 134 -2.13 7.61 -8.46
N GLU A 135 -2.67 8.12 -7.37
CA GLU A 135 -3.73 9.13 -7.43
C GLU A 135 -3.29 10.35 -8.25
N GLY A 136 -4.15 10.77 -9.17
CA GLY A 136 -3.92 11.92 -10.02
C GLY A 136 -4.46 11.74 -11.44
N ARG A 137 -4.49 12.83 -12.20
CA ARG A 137 -5.06 12.87 -13.56
C ARG A 137 -3.99 12.85 -14.65
N GLY A 138 -2.94 12.04 -14.48
CA GLY A 138 -1.83 11.87 -15.43
C GLY A 138 -0.83 13.04 -15.51
N GLN A 139 -1.28 14.28 -15.30
CA GLN A 139 -0.42 15.46 -15.10
C GLN A 139 -0.44 15.86 -13.61
N CYS A 140 0.58 15.42 -12.86
CA CYS A 140 0.77 15.70 -11.43
C CYS A 140 1.88 16.73 -11.22
N ASP A 141 1.69 17.93 -11.76
CA ASP A 141 2.58 19.05 -11.45
C ASP A 141 2.34 19.59 -10.03
N ASP A 142 3.11 20.60 -9.62
CA ASP A 142 2.99 21.23 -8.29
C ASP A 142 1.60 21.79 -7.98
N LYS A 143 0.76 22.02 -8.99
CA LYS A 143 -0.56 22.62 -8.84
C LYS A 143 -1.66 21.58 -8.67
N ALA A 144 -1.43 20.34 -9.12
CA ALA A 144 -2.44 19.31 -9.22
C ALA A 144 -2.92 18.75 -7.87
N LYS A 145 -2.19 18.99 -6.77
CA LYS A 145 -2.43 18.34 -5.45
C LYS A 145 -2.67 16.83 -5.59
N SER A 146 -1.88 16.21 -6.48
CA SER A 146 -1.92 14.78 -6.73
C SER A 146 -0.75 14.10 -6.06
N ASP A 147 -0.89 12.81 -5.84
CA ASP A 147 0.23 11.93 -5.51
C ASP A 147 1.15 11.80 -6.72
N PHE A 148 2.40 11.39 -6.47
CA PHE A 148 3.35 11.21 -7.57
C PHE A 148 4.49 10.27 -7.25
N VAL A 149 5.03 9.70 -8.33
CA VAL A 149 6.37 9.14 -8.38
C VAL A 149 7.29 10.10 -9.14
N LEU A 150 8.44 10.41 -8.57
CA LEU A 150 9.46 11.28 -9.15
C LEU A 150 10.80 10.54 -9.21
N PHE A 151 11.55 10.74 -10.29
CA PHE A 151 12.90 10.18 -10.45
C PHE A 151 13.95 11.27 -10.49
N SER A 152 15.11 10.99 -9.89
CA SER A 152 16.24 11.92 -9.77
C SER A 152 17.58 11.22 -9.95
N ASN A 153 18.40 11.76 -10.85
CA ASN A 153 19.81 11.34 -11.03
C ASN A 153 20.78 12.04 -10.08
N TYR A 154 20.32 13.02 -9.30
CA TYR A 154 21.15 13.79 -8.40
C TYR A 154 20.92 13.40 -6.94
N ARG A 155 22.02 13.34 -6.18
CA ARG A 155 21.97 13.16 -4.71
C ARG A 155 21.33 14.37 -4.01
N THR A 156 21.53 15.55 -4.57
CA THR A 156 21.02 16.84 -4.07
C THR A 156 19.71 17.23 -4.76
N ARG A 157 19.38 18.54 -4.79
CA ARG A 157 18.14 19.06 -5.38
C ARG A 157 18.14 18.84 -6.89
N ASP A 158 17.20 18.05 -7.34
CA ASP A 158 17.00 17.74 -8.75
C ASP A 158 16.35 18.93 -9.50
N ARG A 159 16.65 19.06 -10.79
CA ARG A 159 16.00 20.00 -11.73
C ARG A 159 15.01 19.28 -12.65
N THR A 160 15.07 17.96 -12.76
CA THR A 160 14.10 17.18 -13.55
C THR A 160 12.84 16.91 -12.73
N ASN A 161 11.89 17.86 -12.72
CA ASN A 161 10.59 17.74 -12.05
C ASN A 161 9.62 16.77 -12.76
N ARG A 162 10.11 15.66 -13.33
CA ARG A 162 9.25 14.74 -14.09
C ARG A 162 8.53 13.80 -13.12
N ARG A 163 7.29 14.14 -12.83
CA ARG A 163 6.36 13.37 -11.99
C ARG A 163 5.48 12.44 -12.82
N PHE A 164 5.10 11.32 -12.22
CA PHE A 164 4.23 10.30 -12.78
C PHE A 164 3.10 10.00 -11.79
N CYS A 165 1.88 9.88 -12.31
CA CYS A 165 0.64 9.62 -11.58
C CYS A 165 -0.46 9.17 -12.55
N GLY A 166 -1.62 8.84 -12.02
CA GLY A 166 -2.74 8.20 -12.72
C GLY A 166 -2.61 6.68 -12.80
N ALA A 167 -3.57 6.06 -13.47
CA ALA A 167 -3.64 4.61 -13.67
C ALA A 167 -2.90 4.11 -14.93
N LEU A 168 -2.23 5.01 -15.66
CA LEU A 168 -1.45 4.65 -16.83
C LEU A 168 0.03 4.61 -16.46
N LYS A 169 0.61 3.41 -16.47
CA LYS A 169 2.03 3.24 -16.24
C LYS A 169 2.89 3.94 -17.30
N PRO A 170 4.10 4.40 -16.94
CA PRO A 170 5.07 4.86 -17.93
C PRO A 170 5.28 3.83 -19.03
N LYS A 171 5.21 4.25 -20.30
CA LYS A 171 5.37 3.36 -21.46
C LYS A 171 6.79 2.84 -21.62
N ASP A 172 7.76 3.71 -21.34
CA ASP A 172 9.17 3.42 -21.50
C ASP A 172 9.80 3.03 -20.17
N THR A 173 10.81 2.17 -20.22
CA THR A 173 11.69 1.91 -19.08
C THR A 173 12.40 3.19 -18.67
N ILE A 174 12.38 3.48 -17.37
CA ILE A 174 13.05 4.65 -16.81
C ILE A 174 14.51 4.26 -16.52
N LYS A 175 15.44 5.01 -17.09
CA LYS A 175 16.88 4.74 -17.05
C LYS A 175 17.62 5.83 -16.28
N SER A 176 18.55 5.44 -15.41
CA SER A 176 19.46 6.38 -14.75
C SER A 176 20.57 6.90 -15.69
N GLU A 177 21.06 8.10 -15.41
CA GLU A 177 22.18 8.73 -16.12
C GLU A 177 23.55 8.30 -15.57
N SER A 178 23.58 7.79 -14.35
CA SER A 178 24.79 7.37 -13.65
C SER A 178 24.52 6.15 -12.77
N ASN A 179 25.50 5.76 -11.97
CA ASN A 179 25.34 4.70 -10.98
C ASN A 179 24.53 5.12 -9.74
N TYR A 180 24.05 6.37 -9.67
CA TYR A 180 23.11 6.81 -8.65
C TYR A 180 21.75 7.06 -9.27
N PHE A 181 20.70 6.53 -8.64
CA PHE A 181 19.33 6.85 -9.01
C PHE A 181 18.44 6.90 -7.77
N ARG A 182 17.51 7.86 -7.72
CA ARG A 182 16.55 7.98 -6.63
C ARG A 182 15.14 8.07 -7.19
N MET A 183 14.26 7.22 -6.70
CA MET A 183 12.82 7.33 -6.88
C MET A 183 12.19 7.83 -5.58
N ILE A 184 11.27 8.78 -5.69
CA ILE A 184 10.49 9.33 -4.58
C ILE A 184 9.03 9.04 -4.86
N PHE A 185 8.33 8.44 -3.91
CA PHE A 185 6.88 8.33 -3.89
C PHE A 185 6.33 9.27 -2.82
N HIS A 186 5.43 10.16 -3.22
CA HIS A 186 4.75 11.10 -2.33
C HIS A 186 3.25 10.85 -2.38
N SER A 187 2.62 10.80 -1.21
CA SER A 187 1.16 10.78 -1.06
C SER A 187 0.66 11.90 -0.15
N ASN A 188 -0.46 12.50 -0.52
CA ASN A 188 -1.12 13.57 0.23
C ASN A 188 -2.19 13.02 1.19
N ASP A 189 -3.01 13.89 1.79
CA ASP A 189 -4.04 13.55 2.79
C ASP A 189 -5.45 13.34 2.22
N ILE A 190 -5.64 13.54 0.92
CA ILE A 190 -6.95 13.65 0.27
C ILE A 190 -7.45 12.30 -0.22
N PHE A 191 -6.73 11.70 -1.16
CA PHE A 191 -7.12 10.48 -1.88
C PHE A 191 -5.94 9.53 -1.96
N ASP A 192 -6.24 8.26 -2.20
CA ASP A 192 -5.28 7.18 -2.35
C ASP A 192 -5.69 6.29 -3.53
N ALA A 193 -4.76 5.42 -3.91
CA ALA A 193 -4.90 4.46 -4.98
C ALA A 193 -4.12 3.18 -4.64
N THR A 194 -4.10 2.20 -5.52
CA THR A 194 -3.50 0.88 -5.23
C THR A 194 -1.98 0.84 -5.46
N GLY A 195 -1.40 1.92 -5.94
CA GLY A 195 0.03 2.18 -5.95
C GLY A 195 0.74 1.58 -7.16
N PHE A 196 1.95 1.06 -6.97
CA PHE A 196 2.78 0.60 -8.08
C PHE A 196 3.57 -0.65 -7.75
N PHE A 197 3.92 -1.38 -8.81
CA PHE A 197 4.93 -2.44 -8.78
C PHE A 197 5.84 -2.28 -9.99
N ALA A 198 7.14 -2.29 -9.74
CA ALA A 198 8.18 -2.17 -10.74
C ALA A 198 9.26 -3.23 -10.55
N SER A 199 9.83 -3.69 -11.66
CA SER A 199 10.98 -4.59 -11.68
C SER A 199 12.25 -3.84 -12.09
N LEU A 200 13.37 -4.30 -11.53
CA LEU A 200 14.74 -3.92 -11.86
C LEU A 200 15.36 -5.08 -12.66
N PRO A 201 15.25 -5.09 -14.00
CA PRO A 201 15.67 -6.22 -14.83
C PRO A 201 17.20 -6.36 -14.92
N ILE A 202 17.67 -7.57 -15.22
CA ILE A 202 19.04 -7.81 -15.70
C ILE A 202 19.12 -7.30 -17.14
N LEU A 203 20.16 -6.54 -17.45
CA LEU A 203 20.63 -6.38 -18.83
C LEU A 203 21.95 -7.14 -19.02
#